data_AF-A0A7V7AA50-F1
#
_entry.id   AF-A0A7V7AA50-F1
#
_cell.length_a   1.000
_cell.length_b   1.000
_cell.length_c   1.000
_cell.angle_alpha   90.00
_cell.angle_beta   90.00
_cell.angle_gamma   90.00
#
_symmetry.space_group_name_H-M   'P 1'
#
loop_
_entity.id
_entity.type
_entity.pdbx_description
1 polymer ?
#
loop_
_entity_poly.entity_id
_entity_poly.type
_entity_poly.pdbx_seq_one_letter_code
_entity_poly.pdbx_strand_id
1 'polypeptide(L)'
;MDYLLDLGFTNLELDNLKETLNPEIKSMVIEFPKIVAVNYQYLNNLGISNLKEVFTNHTKMFLLNPDNFKSIFDKYDEADLVRCIEKNAAVVEKL
;
A
#
# COMPACT_ATOMS: atom_id res chain seq x y z
N MET A 1 -12.54 7.76 -1.57
CA MET A 1 -11.50 7.05 -0.78
C MET A 1 -12.09 6.27 0.39
N ASP A 2 -13.41 6.34 0.63
CA ASP A 2 -14.05 5.72 1.80
C ASP A 2 -13.89 4.20 1.86
N TYR A 3 -13.62 3.53 0.73
CA TYR A 3 -13.27 2.10 0.68
C TYR A 3 -12.02 1.75 1.51
N LEU A 4 -11.16 2.73 1.82
CA LEU A 4 -10.01 2.52 2.71
C LEU A 4 -10.46 2.29 4.17
N LEU A 5 -11.67 2.71 4.56
CA LEU A 5 -12.26 2.35 5.86
C LEU A 5 -12.42 0.83 5.99
N ASP A 6 -12.82 0.16 4.90
CA ASP A 6 -12.93 -1.31 4.85
C ASP A 6 -11.55 -1.99 4.95
N LEU A 7 -10.46 -1.27 4.67
CA LEU A 7 -9.08 -1.71 4.85
C LEU A 7 -8.52 -1.36 6.25
N GLY A 8 -9.36 -0.86 7.14
CA GLY A 8 -9.03 -0.56 8.54
C GLY A 8 -8.47 0.84 8.79
N PHE A 9 -8.52 1.75 7.81
CA PHE A 9 -8.20 3.17 8.05
C PHE A 9 -9.31 3.85 8.86
N THR A 10 -8.94 4.83 9.66
CA THR A 10 -9.85 5.72 10.38
C THR A 10 -10.14 6.97 9.55
N ASN A 11 -11.25 7.67 9.84
CA ASN A 11 -11.56 8.94 9.18
C ASN A 11 -10.42 9.96 9.32
N LEU A 12 -9.79 10.04 10.50
CA LEU A 12 -8.65 10.93 10.75
C LEU A 12 -7.45 10.59 9.85
N GLU A 13 -7.11 9.30 9.71
CA GLU A 13 -6.04 8.85 8.81
C GLU A 13 -6.37 9.18 7.35
N LEU A 14 -7.64 9.03 6.94
CA LEU A 14 -8.06 9.37 5.58
C LEU A 14 -7.99 10.86 5.29
N ASP A 15 -8.37 11.70 6.24
CA ASP A 15 -8.31 13.15 6.06
C ASP A 15 -6.85 13.63 5.97
N ASN A 16 -5.98 13.11 6.84
CA ASN A 16 -4.53 13.35 6.73
C ASN A 16 -3.95 12.86 5.40
N LEU A 17 -4.36 11.68 4.93
CA LEU A 17 -3.90 11.14 3.64
C LEU A 17 -4.37 12.01 2.47
N LYS A 18 -5.62 12.48 2.48
CA LYS A 18 -6.18 13.35 1.43
C LYS A 18 -5.48 14.70 1.35
N GLU A 19 -4.95 15.21 2.46
CA GLU A 19 -4.23 16.48 2.53
C GLU A 19 -2.76 16.36 2.12
N THR A 20 -2.13 15.22 2.40
CA THR A 20 -0.70 15.00 2.16
C THR A 20 -0.40 14.42 0.77
N LEU A 21 -1.34 13.70 0.15
CA LEU A 21 -1.14 13.14 -1.17
C LEU A 21 -1.04 14.20 -2.27
N ASN A 22 -0.10 13.98 -3.19
CA ASN A 22 -0.07 14.70 -4.46
C ASN A 22 -1.43 14.57 -5.19
N PRO A 23 -1.97 15.66 -5.78
CA PRO A 23 -3.28 15.64 -6.44
C PRO A 23 -3.47 14.56 -7.52
N GLU A 24 -2.44 14.25 -8.30
CA GLU A 24 -2.48 13.21 -9.33
C GLU A 24 -2.58 11.82 -8.69
N ILE A 25 -1.76 11.54 -7.67
CA ILE A 25 -1.80 10.27 -6.94
C ILE A 25 -3.14 10.11 -6.24
N LYS A 26 -3.62 11.15 -5.56
CA LYS A 26 -4.93 11.16 -4.90
C LYS A 26 -6.05 10.84 -5.90
N SER A 27 -6.03 11.45 -7.08
CA SER A 27 -7.02 11.19 -8.12
C SER A 27 -7.00 9.73 -8.57
N MET A 28 -5.81 9.15 -8.80
CA MET A 28 -5.67 7.74 -9.16
C MET A 28 -6.15 6.79 -8.04
N VAL A 29 -5.87 7.09 -6.77
CA VAL A 29 -6.36 6.29 -5.63
C VAL A 29 -7.89 6.33 -5.54
N ILE A 30 -8.51 7.45 -5.91
CA ILE A 30 -9.97 7.58 -5.98
C ILE A 30 -10.54 6.81 -7.20
N GLU A 31 -9.89 6.90 -8.35
CA GLU A 31 -10.35 6.33 -9.62
C GLU A 31 -10.18 4.80 -9.70
N PHE A 32 -9.14 4.25 -9.06
CA PHE A 32 -8.80 2.83 -9.11
C PHE A 32 -8.88 2.13 -7.75
N PRO A 33 -10.02 2.17 -7.04
CA PRO A 33 -10.13 1.66 -5.68
C PRO A 33 -9.89 0.14 -5.61
N LYS A 34 -10.30 -0.60 -6.65
CA LYS A 34 -10.09 -2.05 -6.74
C LYS A 34 -8.60 -2.42 -6.82
N ILE A 35 -7.83 -1.68 -7.62
CA ILE A 35 -6.38 -1.93 -7.77
C ILE A 35 -5.69 -1.71 -6.42
N VAL A 36 -5.98 -0.57 -5.79
CA VAL A 36 -5.41 -0.22 -4.48
C VAL A 36 -5.78 -1.24 -3.43
N ALA A 37 -7.06 -1.63 -3.35
CA ALA A 37 -7.53 -2.59 -2.35
C ALA A 37 -6.88 -3.97 -2.52
N VAL A 38 -6.76 -4.47 -3.75
CA VAL A 38 -6.12 -5.77 -4.02
C VAL A 38 -4.64 -5.75 -3.63
N ASN A 39 -3.91 -4.71 -4.02
CA ASN A 39 -2.48 -4.57 -3.70
C ASN A 39 -2.26 -4.41 -2.19
N TYR A 40 -3.12 -3.63 -1.51
CA TYR A 40 -3.07 -3.47 -0.06
C TYR A 40 -3.34 -4.78 0.66
N GLN A 41 -4.39 -5.50 0.26
CA GLN A 41 -4.73 -6.79 0.85
C GLN A 41 -3.65 -7.84 0.63
N TYR A 42 -2.98 -7.83 -0.52
CA TYR A 42 -1.85 -8.73 -0.76
C TYR A 42 -0.77 -8.57 0.32
N LEU A 43 -0.29 -7.34 0.56
CA LEU A 43 0.72 -7.09 1.60
C LEU A 43 0.18 -7.31 3.02
N ASN A 44 -1.11 -7.03 3.25
CA ASN A 44 -1.75 -7.30 4.54
C ASN A 44 -1.78 -8.80 4.87
N ASN A 45 -2.00 -9.64 3.86
CA ASN A 45 -2.04 -11.09 4.01
C ASN A 45 -0.65 -11.69 4.32
N LEU A 46 0.43 -10.99 3.98
CA LEU A 46 1.80 -11.37 4.38
C LEU A 46 2.08 -11.05 5.86
N GLY A 47 1.17 -10.38 6.56
CA GLY A 47 1.32 -10.09 7.99
C GLY A 47 2.21 -8.89 8.33
N ILE A 48 2.42 -7.95 7.40
CA ILE A 48 3.22 -6.74 7.62
C ILE A 48 2.53 -5.82 8.65
N SER A 49 3.15 -5.66 9.82
CA SER A 49 2.55 -4.92 10.94
C SER A 49 2.46 -3.40 10.73
N ASN A 50 3.38 -2.81 9.96
CA ASN A 50 3.42 -1.38 9.65
C ASN A 50 2.79 -1.01 8.29
N LEU A 51 1.88 -1.83 7.75
CA LEU A 51 1.36 -1.67 6.40
C LEU A 51 0.71 -0.31 6.11
N LYS A 52 0.01 0.29 7.08
CA LYS A 52 -0.58 1.63 6.90
C LYS A 52 0.48 2.71 6.66
N GLU A 53 1.62 2.61 7.32
CA GLU A 53 2.77 3.50 7.12
C GLU A 53 3.35 3.29 5.72
N VAL A 54 3.55 2.03 5.31
CA VAL A 54 4.01 1.67 3.97
C VAL A 54 3.08 2.25 2.91
N PHE A 55 1.78 2.10 3.08
CA PHE A 55 0.78 2.64 2.16
C PHE A 55 0.80 4.17 2.10
N THR A 56 0.88 4.84 3.24
CA THR A 56 0.83 6.31 3.32
C THR A 56 2.09 6.94 2.71
N ASN A 57 3.26 6.35 2.98
CA ASN A 57 4.53 6.89 2.50
C ASN A 57 4.86 6.48 1.05
N HIS A 58 4.34 5.35 0.58
CA HIS A 58 4.65 4.77 -0.74
C HIS A 58 3.39 4.47 -1.56
N THR A 59 2.36 5.32 -1.46
CA THR A 59 1.02 5.11 -2.05
C THR A 59 1.06 4.79 -3.55
N LYS A 60 1.98 5.40 -4.29
CA LYS A 60 2.13 5.19 -5.74
C LYS A 60 2.35 3.72 -6.10
N MET A 61 3.01 2.95 -5.25
CA MET A 61 3.27 1.53 -5.51
C MET A 61 1.97 0.71 -5.57
N PHE A 62 0.97 1.09 -4.78
CA PHE A 62 -0.32 0.40 -4.71
C PHE A 62 -1.21 0.70 -5.92
N LEU A 63 -0.77 1.57 -6.84
CA LEU A 63 -1.44 1.84 -8.12
C LEU A 63 -0.91 0.96 -9.26
N LEU A 64 0.12 0.14 -9.02
CA LEU A 64 0.61 -0.82 -10.02
C LEU A 64 -0.46 -1.85 -10.37
N ASN A 65 -0.41 -2.37 -11.60
CA ASN A 65 -1.24 -3.51 -11.98
C ASN A 65 -1.04 -4.67 -10.96
N PRO A 66 -2.11 -5.32 -10.47
CA PRO A 66 -1.99 -6.33 -9.42
C PRO A 66 -1.05 -7.49 -9.72
N ASP A 67 -1.00 -7.97 -10.97
CA ASP A 67 -0.12 -9.06 -11.36
C ASP A 67 1.35 -8.61 -11.30
N ASN A 68 1.63 -7.40 -11.79
CA ASN A 68 2.97 -6.80 -11.70
C ASN A 68 3.38 -6.56 -10.25
N PHE A 69 2.47 -6.02 -9.43
CA PHE A 69 2.70 -5.78 -8.01
C PHE A 69 3.06 -7.08 -7.30
N LYS A 70 2.23 -8.11 -7.44
CA LYS A 70 2.50 -9.44 -6.87
C LYS A 70 3.83 -10.03 -7.35
N SER A 71 4.14 -9.90 -8.64
CA SER A 71 5.38 -10.43 -9.21
C SER A 71 6.66 -9.82 -8.63
N ILE A 72 6.59 -8.60 -8.07
CA ILE A 72 7.72 -7.96 -7.39
C ILE A 72 8.02 -8.72 -6.10
N PHE A 73 7.00 -8.97 -5.29
CA PHE A 73 7.14 -9.56 -3.96
C PHE A 73 7.32 -11.08 -3.98
N ASP A 74 6.67 -11.79 -4.91
CA ASP A 74 6.73 -13.25 -5.04
C ASP A 74 8.17 -13.79 -5.35
N LYS A 75 9.12 -12.91 -5.68
CA LYS A 75 10.53 -13.27 -5.91
C LYS A 75 11.32 -13.49 -4.62
N TYR A 76 10.77 -13.07 -3.49
CA TYR A 76 11.44 -13.06 -2.19
C TYR A 76 10.79 -14.07 -1.25
N ASP A 77 11.59 -14.58 -0.30
CA ASP A 77 11.03 -15.34 0.82
C ASP A 77 10.13 -14.43 1.67
N GLU A 78 8.96 -14.93 2.03
CA GLU A 78 7.94 -14.16 2.76
C GLU A 78 8.46 -13.61 4.09
N ALA A 79 9.18 -14.42 4.87
CA ALA A 79 9.69 -14.01 6.17
C ALA A 79 10.78 -12.94 6.04
N ASP A 80 11.67 -13.08 5.05
CA ASP A 80 12.68 -12.07 4.76
C ASP A 80 12.04 -10.77 4.24
N LEU A 81 11.01 -10.87 3.40
CA LEU A 81 10.30 -9.72 2.86
C LEU A 81 9.62 -8.91 3.97
N VAL A 82 8.84 -9.57 4.82
CA VAL A 82 8.18 -8.96 5.98
C VAL A 82 9.21 -8.25 6.86
N ARG A 83 10.29 -8.95 7.23
CA ARG A 83 11.37 -8.38 8.05
C ARG A 83 12.00 -7.14 7.41
N CYS A 84 12.19 -7.13 6.08
CA CYS A 84 12.81 -6.01 5.38
C CYS A 84 11.88 -4.79 5.32
N ILE A 85 10.59 -5.00 5.02
CA ILE A 85 9.59 -3.93 4.93
C ILE A 85 9.33 -3.32 6.31
N GLU A 86 9.19 -4.14 7.35
CA GLU A 86 8.96 -3.66 8.71
C GLU A 86 10.16 -2.87 9.25
N LYS A 87 11.38 -3.28 8.89
CA LYS A 87 12.60 -2.55 9.25
C LYS A 87 12.72 -1.22 8.50
N ASN A 88 12.28 -1.17 7.25
CA ASN A 88 12.35 0.02 6.41
C ASN A 88 11.28 -0.01 5.32
N ALA A 89 10.19 0.75 5.51
CA ALA A 89 9.09 0.84 4.56
C ALA A 89 9.55 1.25 3.15
N ALA A 90 10.61 2.06 3.03
CA ALA A 90 11.13 2.52 1.73
C ALA A 90 11.81 1.41 0.91
N VAL A 91 12.00 0.21 1.47
CA VAL A 91 12.47 -0.96 0.71
C VAL A 91 11.50 -1.30 -0.41
N VAL A 92 10.19 -1.06 -0.23
CA VAL A 92 9.19 -1.43 -1.24
C VAL A 92 9.44 -0.73 -2.59
N GLU A 93 10.00 0.48 -2.59
CA GLU A 93 10.36 1.18 -3.84
C GLU A 93 11.60 0.63 -4.55
N LYS A 94 12.33 -0.29 -3.91
CA LYS A 94 13.60 -0.86 -4.41
C LYS A 94 13.50 -2.33 -4.82
N LEU A 95 12.34 -2.96 -4.63
CA LEU A 95 12.07 -4.36 -4.99
C LEU A 95 11.76 -4.51 -6.49
#